data_AF-A0A414CL63-F1
#
_entry.id   AF-A0A414CL63-F1
#
_cell.length_a   1.000
_cell.length_b   1.000
_cell.length_c   1.000
_cell.angle_alpha   90.00
_cell.angle_beta   90.00
_cell.angle_gamma   90.00
#
_symmetry.space_group_name_H-M   'P 1'
#
loop_
_entity.id
_entity.type
_entity.pdbx_description
1 polymer ?
#
loop_
_entity_poly.entity_id
_entity_poly.type
_entity_poly.pdbx_seq_one_letter_code
_entity_poly.pdbx_strand_id
1 'polypeptide(L)'
;MSKEDYLQMKKQARVWFTVNIVISLMAIAGGILVVISKSRHIPFLLMALGALTLMNQVLVTPAFNAKKETEEEHPEWKSLSTKDTKLPVENLQKGVLVSATALLIVIIGFFMFYRPLPTTDAGTEVIKTYREVQSVPENSTEKGSSTVSNLTPKDVQTLQELKEEIESNAPSDSNSLDINKAKDLAEKAQQQNWLKRGE
;
A
#
# COMPACT_ATOMS: atom_id res chain seq x y z
N MET A 1 35.19 -23.39 22.06
CA MET A 1 34.22 -22.38 22.55
C MET A 1 34.45 -22.17 24.04
N SER A 2 34.55 -20.94 24.55
CA SER A 2 34.62 -20.71 26.00
C SER A 2 33.23 -20.59 26.63
N LYS A 3 33.13 -20.81 27.95
CA LYS A 3 31.88 -20.63 28.70
C LYS A 3 31.36 -19.19 28.60
N GLU A 4 32.25 -18.20 28.55
CA GLU A 4 31.90 -16.79 28.40
C GLU A 4 31.29 -16.53 27.01
N ASP A 5 31.90 -17.06 25.95
CA ASP A 5 31.39 -16.94 24.58
C ASP A 5 29.98 -17.55 24.45
N TYR A 6 29.76 -18.70 25.09
CA TYR A 6 28.44 -19.33 25.12
C TYR A 6 27.40 -18.44 25.80
N LEU A 7 27.73 -17.84 26.95
CA LEU A 7 26.82 -16.95 27.66
C LEU A 7 26.50 -15.69 26.84
N GLN A 8 27.48 -15.16 26.12
CA GLN A 8 27.29 -14.01 25.22
C GLN A 8 26.30 -14.37 24.12
N MET A 9 26.52 -15.51 23.45
CA MET A 9 25.66 -16.02 22.39
C MET A 9 24.23 -16.31 22.88
N LYS A 10 24.08 -16.91 24.06
CA LYS A 10 22.78 -17.19 24.68
C LYS A 10 22.01 -15.90 24.99
N LYS A 11 22.71 -14.87 25.47
CA LYS A 11 22.12 -13.53 25.69
C LYS A 11 21.73 -12.90 24.35
N GLN A 12 22.61 -12.99 23.36
CA GLN A 12 22.41 -12.45 22.02
C GLN A 12 21.17 -13.04 21.35
N ALA A 13 21.02 -14.38 21.36
CA ALA A 13 19.86 -15.07 20.81
C ALA A 13 18.56 -14.60 21.48
N ARG A 14 18.55 -14.45 22.82
CA ARG A 14 17.39 -13.95 23.56
C ARG A 14 17.04 -12.51 23.16
N VAL A 15 18.02 -11.63 23.08
CA VAL A 15 17.82 -10.21 22.70
C VAL A 15 17.24 -10.12 21.29
N TRP A 16 17.84 -10.79 20.31
CA TRP A 16 17.36 -10.72 18.93
C TRP A 16 16.00 -11.35 18.74
N PHE A 17 15.72 -12.44 19.47
CA PHE A 17 14.38 -13.01 19.50
C PHE A 17 13.35 -12.03 20.07
N THR A 18 13.65 -11.35 21.18
CA THR A 18 12.77 -10.32 21.75
C THR A 18 12.55 -9.15 20.78
N VAL A 19 13.61 -8.62 20.17
CA VAL A 19 13.50 -7.52 19.19
C VAL A 19 12.63 -7.94 17.99
N ASN A 20 12.81 -9.16 17.49
CA ASN A 20 11.99 -9.69 16.40
C ASN A 20 10.50 -9.78 16.78
N ILE A 21 10.18 -10.20 18.01
CA ILE A 21 8.80 -10.21 18.51
C ILE A 21 8.23 -8.79 18.53
N VAL A 22 8.98 -7.81 19.05
CA VAL A 22 8.50 -6.42 19.14
C VAL A 22 8.20 -5.84 17.75
N ILE A 23 9.10 -6.04 16.78
CA ILE A 23 8.90 -5.57 15.41
C ILE A 23 7.73 -6.31 14.75
N SER A 24 7.57 -7.61 15.01
CA SER A 24 6.44 -8.40 14.53
C SER A 24 5.10 -7.88 15.07
N LEU A 25 5.02 -7.56 16.36
CA LEU A 25 3.82 -6.96 16.96
C LEU A 25 3.47 -5.61 16.34
N MET A 26 4.47 -4.76 16.09
CA MET A 26 4.26 -3.51 15.37
C MET A 26 3.76 -3.73 13.94
N ALA A 27 4.33 -4.69 13.21
CA ALA A 27 3.90 -5.01 11.85
C ALA A 27 2.47 -5.55 11.82
N ILE A 28 2.08 -6.39 12.78
CA ILE A 28 0.71 -6.90 12.93
C ILE A 28 -0.26 -5.75 13.22
N ALA A 29 0.06 -4.90 14.19
CA ALA A 29 -0.77 -3.74 14.54
C ALA A 29 -0.95 -2.81 13.32
N GLY A 30 0.15 -2.48 12.62
CA GLY A 30 0.11 -1.71 11.39
C GLY A 30 -0.72 -2.40 10.30
N GLY A 31 -0.58 -3.72 10.16
CA GLY A 31 -1.32 -4.52 9.18
C GLY A 31 -2.82 -4.48 9.40
N ILE A 32 -3.26 -4.61 10.66
CA ILE A 32 -4.67 -4.48 11.03
C ILE A 32 -5.19 -3.10 10.65
N LEU A 33 -4.46 -2.03 10.97
CA LEU A 33 -4.85 -0.66 10.61
C LEU A 33 -4.96 -0.47 9.09
N VAL A 34 -4.01 -0.98 8.32
CA VAL A 34 -4.03 -0.87 6.85
C VAL A 34 -5.20 -1.67 6.26
N VAL A 35 -5.52 -2.85 6.80
CA VAL A 35 -6.69 -3.65 6.37
C VAL A 35 -8.01 -2.92 6.64
N ILE A 36 -8.19 -2.39 7.86
CA ILE A 36 -9.42 -1.66 8.23
C ILE A 36 -9.60 -0.42 7.36
N SER A 37 -8.50 0.24 6.99
CA SER A 37 -8.54 1.43 6.14
C SER A 37 -9.00 1.18 4.69
N LYS A 38 -9.33 -0.07 4.32
CA LYS A 38 -9.58 -0.51 2.93
C LYS A 38 -8.45 -0.15 1.96
N SER A 39 -7.27 0.13 2.48
CA SER A 39 -6.12 0.46 1.66
C SER A 39 -5.49 -0.79 1.07
N ARG A 40 -4.51 -0.60 0.17
CA ARG A 40 -3.75 -1.66 -0.46
C ARG A 40 -2.82 -2.29 0.57
N HIS A 41 -3.35 -3.23 1.35
CA HIS A 41 -2.66 -3.92 2.45
C HIS A 41 -1.68 -4.99 1.98
N ILE A 42 -1.88 -5.59 0.80
CA ILE A 42 -1.02 -6.67 0.28
C ILE A 42 0.48 -6.26 0.21
N PRO A 43 0.85 -5.10 -0.39
CA PRO A 43 2.24 -4.65 -0.40
C PRO A 43 2.83 -4.41 0.99
N PHE A 44 2.04 -3.87 1.92
CA PHE A 44 2.48 -3.69 3.32
C PHE A 44 2.81 -5.04 3.96
N LEU A 45 1.93 -6.03 3.83
CA LEU A 45 2.15 -7.37 4.36
C LEU A 45 3.39 -8.02 3.75
N LEU A 46 3.60 -7.89 2.44
CA LEU A 46 4.79 -8.42 1.76
C LEU A 46 6.08 -7.75 2.25
N MET A 47 6.08 -6.42 2.43
CA MET A 47 7.23 -5.69 2.98
C MET A 47 7.52 -6.12 4.43
N ALA A 48 6.50 -6.22 5.27
CA ALA A 48 6.65 -6.68 6.65
C ALA A 48 7.19 -8.12 6.70
N LEU A 49 6.62 -9.03 5.89
CA LEU A 49 7.07 -10.41 5.81
C LEU A 49 8.53 -10.50 5.33
N GLY A 50 8.90 -9.69 4.33
CA GLY A 50 10.28 -9.58 3.84
C GLY A 50 11.25 -9.10 4.92
N ALA A 51 10.89 -8.04 5.65
CA ALA A 51 11.70 -7.51 6.75
C ALA A 51 11.89 -8.54 7.88
N LEU A 52 10.82 -9.23 8.28
CA LEU A 52 10.88 -10.29 9.29
C LEU A 52 11.74 -11.47 8.82
N THR A 53 11.61 -11.88 7.55
CA THR A 53 12.39 -12.99 6.99
C THR A 53 13.88 -12.67 6.98
N LEU A 54 14.26 -11.47 6.54
CA LEU A 54 15.65 -11.01 6.56
C LEU A 54 16.22 -10.95 7.97
N MET A 55 15.47 -10.39 8.93
CA MET A 55 15.85 -10.40 10.34
C MET A 55 16.05 -11.82 10.87
N ASN A 56 15.13 -12.73 10.54
CA ASN A 56 15.20 -14.10 11.01
C ASN A 56 16.45 -14.80 10.46
N GLN A 57 16.75 -14.63 9.16
CA GLN A 57 17.93 -15.23 8.53
C GLN A 57 19.26 -14.63 9.02
N VAL A 58 19.33 -13.32 9.26
CA VAL A 58 20.61 -12.65 9.57
C VAL A 58 20.92 -12.61 11.06
N LEU A 59 19.90 -12.57 11.94
CA LEU A 59 20.10 -12.41 13.38
C LEU A 59 19.63 -13.62 14.18
N VAL A 60 18.37 -14.04 13.99
CA VAL A 60 17.72 -15.00 14.90
C VAL A 60 18.22 -16.41 14.66
N THR A 61 18.10 -16.91 13.44
CA THR A 61 18.53 -18.27 13.04
C THR A 61 20.01 -18.53 13.35
N PRO A 62 20.97 -17.68 12.93
CA PRO A 62 22.38 -17.94 13.21
C PRO A 62 22.68 -17.90 14.71
N ALA A 63 22.09 -16.96 15.48
CA ALA A 63 22.28 -16.91 16.93
C ALA A 63 21.67 -18.12 17.65
N PHE A 64 20.52 -18.62 17.16
CA PHE A 64 19.84 -19.77 17.74
C PHE A 64 20.53 -21.09 17.40
N ASN A 65 20.98 -21.26 16.15
CA ASN A 65 21.69 -22.46 15.71
C ASN A 65 23.03 -22.58 16.43
N ALA A 66 23.82 -21.50 16.48
CA ALA A 66 25.08 -21.51 17.20
C ALA A 66 24.88 -21.84 18.69
N LYS A 67 23.83 -21.29 19.33
CA LYS A 67 23.43 -21.65 20.69
C LYS A 67 23.10 -23.14 20.83
N LYS A 68 22.36 -23.69 19.87
CA LYS A 68 21.92 -25.09 19.89
C LYS A 68 23.10 -26.04 19.72
N GLU A 69 23.99 -25.78 18.79
CA GLU A 69 25.21 -26.56 18.55
C GLU A 69 26.07 -26.65 19.82
N THR A 70 26.27 -25.51 20.52
CA THR A 70 27.01 -25.54 21.79
C THR A 70 26.25 -26.23 22.92
N GLU A 71 24.92 -26.21 22.93
CA GLU A 71 24.11 -26.96 23.91
C GLU A 71 24.09 -28.46 23.65
N GLU A 72 24.32 -28.89 22.41
CA GLU A 72 24.49 -30.31 22.05
C GLU A 72 25.86 -30.83 22.51
N GLU A 73 26.90 -30.02 22.41
CA GLU A 73 28.25 -30.36 22.90
C GLU A 73 28.37 -30.27 24.44
N HIS A 74 27.67 -29.30 25.05
CA HIS A 74 27.74 -28.99 26.49
C HIS A 74 26.34 -28.85 27.11
N PRO A 75 25.61 -29.96 27.33
CA PRO A 75 24.25 -29.93 27.87
C PRO A 75 24.15 -29.28 29.26
N GLU A 76 25.23 -29.32 30.05
CA GLU A 76 25.32 -28.72 31.38
C GLU A 76 25.26 -27.18 31.33
N TRP A 77 25.63 -26.57 30.20
CA TRP A 77 25.63 -25.11 30.03
C TRP A 77 24.23 -24.52 29.85
N LYS A 78 23.24 -25.35 29.49
CA LYS A 78 21.84 -24.93 29.32
C LYS A 78 21.26 -24.26 30.56
N SER A 79 21.71 -24.66 31.75
CA SER A 79 21.27 -24.11 33.04
C SER A 79 21.91 -22.77 33.40
N LEU A 80 23.00 -22.36 32.72
CA LEU A 80 23.76 -21.19 33.10
C LEU A 80 22.99 -19.88 32.84
N SER A 81 23.13 -18.94 33.77
CA SER A 81 22.54 -17.61 33.70
C SER A 81 23.40 -16.66 32.86
N THR A 82 22.75 -15.78 32.10
CA THR A 82 23.39 -14.76 31.25
C THR A 82 23.41 -13.36 31.87
N LYS A 83 23.08 -13.23 33.16
CA LYS A 83 22.88 -11.94 33.83
C LYS A 83 24.14 -11.05 33.79
N ASP A 84 25.31 -11.62 34.05
CA ASP A 84 26.57 -10.86 34.19
C ASP A 84 27.36 -10.71 32.89
N THR A 85 26.84 -11.25 31.78
CA THR A 85 27.59 -11.32 30.53
C THR A 85 27.37 -10.08 29.67
N LYS A 86 28.47 -9.42 29.24
CA LYS A 86 28.42 -8.27 28.32
C LYS A 86 28.37 -8.77 26.87
N LEU A 87 27.53 -8.14 26.04
CA LEU A 87 27.49 -8.45 24.61
C LEU A 87 28.67 -7.79 23.89
N PRO A 88 29.29 -8.47 22.91
CA PRO A 88 30.33 -7.88 22.09
C PRO A 88 29.74 -6.75 21.24
N VAL A 89 30.44 -5.61 21.21
CA VAL A 89 29.95 -4.38 20.58
C VAL A 89 29.70 -4.56 19.10
N GLU A 90 30.53 -5.35 18.41
CA GLU A 90 30.41 -5.64 16.98
C GLU A 90 29.10 -6.36 16.64
N ASN A 91 28.75 -7.41 17.39
CA ASN A 91 27.49 -8.13 17.19
C ASN A 91 26.28 -7.27 17.55
N LEU A 92 26.41 -6.44 18.60
CA LEU A 92 25.38 -5.49 18.98
C LEU A 92 25.15 -4.46 17.87
N GLN A 93 26.21 -3.86 17.32
CA GLN A 93 26.13 -2.87 16.25
C GLN A 93 25.50 -3.47 14.99
N LYS A 94 25.95 -4.67 14.57
CA LYS A 94 25.37 -5.37 13.42
C LYS A 94 23.89 -5.64 13.62
N GLY A 95 23.50 -6.16 14.79
CA GLY A 95 22.09 -6.47 15.04
C GLY A 95 21.22 -5.23 15.22
N VAL A 96 21.75 -4.15 15.81
CA VAL A 96 21.06 -2.85 15.85
C VAL A 96 20.85 -2.29 14.45
N LEU A 97 21.85 -2.36 13.58
CA LEU A 97 21.74 -1.87 12.20
C LEU A 97 20.64 -2.62 11.43
N VAL A 98 20.64 -3.95 11.49
CA VAL A 98 19.64 -4.75 10.78
C VAL A 98 18.24 -4.58 11.37
N SER A 99 18.12 -4.55 12.70
CA SER A 99 16.82 -4.34 13.36
C SER A 99 16.27 -2.94 13.12
N ALA A 100 17.10 -1.90 13.14
CA ALA A 100 16.71 -0.54 12.79
C ALA A 100 16.27 -0.45 11.32
N THR A 101 16.98 -1.13 10.41
CA THR A 101 16.60 -1.20 8.99
C THR A 101 15.24 -1.89 8.82
N ALA A 102 15.01 -3.02 9.49
CA ALA A 102 13.74 -3.73 9.45
C ALA A 102 12.59 -2.89 10.02
N LEU A 103 12.83 -2.20 11.14
CA LEU A 103 11.88 -1.29 11.74
C LEU A 103 11.53 -0.13 10.79
N LEU A 104 12.53 0.46 10.13
CA LEU A 104 12.32 1.52 9.15
C LEU A 104 11.46 1.05 7.98
N ILE A 105 11.68 -0.17 7.47
CA ILE A 105 10.86 -0.76 6.40
C ILE A 105 9.41 -0.90 6.84
N VAL A 106 9.16 -1.38 8.08
CA VAL A 106 7.80 -1.50 8.61
C VAL A 106 7.13 -0.13 8.76
N ILE A 107 7.85 0.88 9.27
CA ILE A 107 7.33 2.23 9.46
C ILE A 107 7.04 2.89 8.10
N ILE A 108 8.00 2.90 7.18
CA ILE A 108 7.83 3.50 5.85
C ILE A 108 6.72 2.77 5.09
N GLY A 109 6.72 1.44 5.12
CA GLY A 109 5.67 0.63 4.52
C GLY A 109 4.30 0.99 5.07
N PHE A 110 4.18 1.16 6.39
CA PHE A 110 2.93 1.59 7.00
C PHE A 110 2.49 2.95 6.43
N PHE A 111 3.32 3.98 6.45
CA PHE A 111 2.93 5.31 5.95
C PHE A 111 2.66 5.33 4.44
N MET A 112 3.37 4.53 3.64
CA MET A 112 3.15 4.46 2.19
C MET A 112 1.81 3.83 1.84
N PHE A 113 1.36 2.84 2.61
CA PHE A 113 0.16 2.06 2.31
C PHE A 113 -1.01 2.37 3.23
N TYR A 114 -0.83 3.06 4.34
CA TYR A 114 -1.91 3.50 5.20
C TYR A 114 -2.57 4.74 4.58
N ARG A 115 -3.86 4.64 4.25
CA ARG A 115 -4.69 5.80 3.93
C ARG A 115 -5.71 5.97 5.03
N PRO A 116 -5.68 7.03 5.86
CA PRO A 116 -6.73 7.24 6.85
C PRO A 116 -8.07 7.33 6.10
N LEU A 117 -9.08 6.62 6.61
CA LEU A 117 -10.45 6.78 6.10
C LEU A 117 -10.82 8.26 6.23
N PRO A 118 -11.36 8.91 5.18
CA PRO A 118 -11.91 10.24 5.35
C PRO A 118 -12.98 10.12 6.46
N THR A 119 -12.80 10.87 7.54
CA THR A 119 -13.76 10.95 8.65
C THR A 119 -15.00 11.76 8.28
N THR A 120 -15.28 11.92 6.98
CA THR A 120 -16.59 12.35 6.57
C THR A 120 -17.50 11.14 6.68
N ASP A 121 -18.27 11.09 7.76
CA ASP A 121 -19.48 10.28 7.78
C ASP A 121 -20.21 10.56 6.47
N ALA A 122 -20.50 9.50 5.71
CA ALA A 122 -21.25 9.63 4.46
C ALA A 122 -22.59 10.38 4.65
N GLY A 123 -23.06 10.52 5.89
CA GLY A 123 -24.16 11.40 6.27
C GLY A 123 -23.84 12.90 6.24
N THR A 124 -22.63 13.36 6.57
CA THR A 124 -22.29 14.79 6.64
C THR A 124 -22.08 15.42 5.26
N GLU A 125 -21.48 14.71 4.30
CA GLU A 125 -21.37 15.17 2.91
C GLU A 125 -22.72 15.21 2.19
N VAL A 126 -23.56 14.21 2.45
CA VAL A 126 -24.98 14.18 2.07
C VAL A 126 -25.66 15.43 2.67
N ILE A 127 -25.63 15.63 3.98
CA ILE A 127 -26.27 16.80 4.64
C ILE A 127 -25.74 18.13 4.10
N LYS A 128 -24.43 18.26 3.81
CA LYS A 128 -23.85 19.48 3.24
C LYS A 128 -24.39 19.73 1.83
N THR A 129 -24.49 18.69 1.02
CA THR A 129 -25.06 18.74 -0.34
C THR A 129 -26.55 19.11 -0.29
N TYR A 130 -27.38 18.46 0.53
CA TYR A 130 -28.81 18.81 0.62
C TYR A 130 -29.02 20.22 1.18
N ARG A 131 -28.20 20.67 2.14
CA ARG A 131 -28.27 22.04 2.68
C ARG A 131 -27.87 23.09 1.65
N GLU A 132 -26.90 22.80 0.79
CA GLU A 132 -26.47 23.68 -0.29
C GLU A 132 -27.52 23.75 -1.40
N VAL A 133 -28.14 22.61 -1.75
CA VAL A 133 -29.23 22.54 -2.74
C VAL A 133 -30.53 23.21 -2.23
N GLN A 134 -30.82 23.14 -0.92
CA GLN A 134 -32.02 23.74 -0.34
C GLN A 134 -31.87 25.23 0.00
N SER A 135 -30.65 25.78 -0.07
CA SER A 135 -30.37 27.21 0.17
C SER A 135 -30.59 28.10 -1.04
N VAL A 136 -30.96 27.54 -2.19
CA VAL A 136 -31.42 28.31 -3.36
C VAL A 136 -32.91 28.61 -3.17
N PRO A 137 -33.33 29.89 -3.05
CA PRO A 137 -34.73 30.21 -2.90
C PRO A 137 -35.47 29.94 -4.22
N GLU A 138 -36.52 29.11 -4.17
CA GLU A 138 -37.52 29.03 -5.22
C GLU A 138 -38.27 30.37 -5.31
N ASN A 139 -37.87 31.26 -6.23
CA ASN A 139 -38.75 32.31 -6.71
C ASN A 139 -38.40 32.81 -8.12
N SER A 140 -39.45 32.93 -8.93
CA SER A 140 -39.67 33.84 -10.07
C SER A 140 -38.95 33.58 -11.41
N THR A 141 -39.67 32.87 -12.29
CA THR A 141 -40.12 33.27 -13.64
C THR A 141 -39.33 34.29 -14.48
N GLU A 142 -39.05 33.86 -15.73
CA GLU A 142 -38.82 34.58 -17.00
C GLU A 142 -37.46 35.27 -17.33
N LYS A 143 -36.90 34.74 -18.43
CA LYS A 143 -36.21 35.41 -19.57
C LYS A 143 -34.76 35.91 -19.42
N GLY A 144 -33.93 35.37 -20.33
CA GLY A 144 -33.02 36.19 -21.15
C GLY A 144 -31.54 36.16 -20.79
N SER A 145 -30.77 35.45 -21.63
CA SER A 145 -29.45 35.82 -22.18
C SER A 145 -28.30 36.27 -21.27
N SER A 146 -27.11 35.71 -21.58
CA SER A 146 -25.75 36.24 -21.34
C SER A 146 -25.21 36.02 -19.91
N THR A 147 -23.99 35.57 -19.61
CA THR A 147 -22.73 35.42 -20.34
C THR A 147 -21.81 34.47 -19.57
N VAL A 148 -20.97 33.77 -20.33
CA VAL A 148 -19.88 32.85 -20.00
C VAL A 148 -18.77 33.51 -19.16
N SER A 149 -18.07 32.73 -18.32
CA SER A 149 -16.59 32.55 -18.36
C SER A 149 -15.91 32.51 -17.00
N ASN A 150 -15.30 31.36 -16.71
CA ASN A 150 -14.04 31.26 -15.97
C ASN A 150 -13.24 30.11 -16.59
N LEU A 151 -12.59 30.36 -17.73
CA LEU A 151 -11.57 29.48 -18.29
C LEU A 151 -10.34 30.32 -18.64
N THR A 152 -9.18 29.78 -18.28
CA THR A 152 -7.86 30.42 -18.22
C THR A 152 -7.27 30.59 -19.63
N PRO A 153 -6.46 31.63 -19.92
CA PRO A 153 -6.03 31.98 -21.28
C PRO A 153 -5.20 30.92 -22.06
N LYS A 154 -4.73 29.86 -21.39
CA LYS A 154 -3.86 28.84 -21.99
C LYS A 154 -4.63 27.74 -22.74
N ASP A 155 -5.89 27.48 -22.39
CA ASP A 155 -6.68 26.40 -23.00
C ASP A 155 -7.30 26.82 -24.35
N VAL A 156 -7.40 28.13 -24.61
CA VAL A 156 -7.97 28.67 -25.85
C VAL A 156 -6.97 28.56 -27.01
N GLN A 157 -5.66 28.69 -26.73
CA GLN A 157 -4.63 28.65 -27.76
C GLN A 157 -4.38 27.23 -28.29
N THR A 158 -4.38 26.23 -27.41
CA THR A 158 -4.22 24.82 -27.79
C THR A 158 -5.41 24.25 -28.54
N LEU A 159 -6.65 24.69 -28.25
CA LEU A 159 -7.82 24.24 -29.02
C LEU A 159 -7.91 24.90 -30.40
N GLN A 160 -7.36 26.09 -30.57
CA GLN A 160 -7.35 26.77 -31.85
C GLN A 160 -6.31 26.17 -32.81
N GLU A 161 -5.11 25.83 -32.31
CA GLU A 161 -4.11 25.05 -33.06
C GLU A 161 -4.63 23.66 -33.46
N LEU A 162 -5.28 22.93 -32.53
CA LEU A 162 -5.81 21.60 -32.82
C LEU A 162 -6.97 21.63 -33.82
N LYS A 163 -7.76 22.71 -33.85
CA LYS A 163 -8.85 22.90 -34.80
C LYS A 163 -8.33 23.22 -36.20
N GLU A 164 -7.30 24.05 -36.33
CA GLU A 164 -6.67 24.37 -37.62
C GLU A 164 -5.98 23.14 -38.24
N GLU A 165 -5.36 22.28 -37.42
CA GLU A 165 -4.68 21.06 -37.90
C GLU A 165 -5.64 19.99 -38.44
N ILE A 166 -6.88 19.93 -37.90
CA ILE A 166 -7.91 18.97 -38.34
C ILE A 166 -8.62 19.44 -39.63
N GLU A 167 -8.75 20.75 -39.84
CA GLU A 167 -9.47 21.31 -40.99
C GLU A 167 -8.64 21.29 -42.28
N SER A 168 -7.30 21.21 -42.19
CA SER A 168 -6.41 21.26 -43.37
C SER A 168 -6.05 19.90 -44.01
N ASN A 169 -6.48 18.76 -43.46
CA ASN A 169 -6.00 17.43 -43.89
C ASN A 169 -7.07 16.38 -44.24
N ALA A 170 -8.32 16.78 -44.51
CA ALA A 170 -9.34 15.85 -44.97
C ALA A 170 -9.50 15.88 -46.52
N PRO A 171 -9.12 14.83 -47.26
CA PRO A 171 -9.65 14.60 -48.59
C PRO A 171 -11.11 14.17 -48.46
N SER A 172 -11.98 14.93 -49.13
CA SER A 172 -13.38 14.61 -49.35
C SER A 172 -13.54 13.25 -50.00
N ASP A 173 -14.10 12.28 -49.29
CA ASP A 173 -14.92 11.25 -49.91
C ASP A 173 -15.98 10.74 -48.93
N SER A 174 -17.22 10.81 -49.40
CA SER A 174 -18.45 10.47 -48.71
C SER A 174 -18.53 9.00 -48.33
N ASN A 175 -18.82 8.71 -47.06
CA ASN A 175 -19.68 7.57 -46.73
C ASN A 175 -20.41 7.84 -45.42
N SER A 176 -21.71 8.11 -45.51
CA SER A 176 -22.60 8.27 -44.36
C SER A 176 -22.58 6.98 -43.53
N LEU A 177 -22.06 7.05 -42.32
CA LEU A 177 -22.04 5.94 -41.38
C LEU A 177 -23.48 5.66 -40.93
N ASP A 178 -24.13 4.66 -41.54
CA ASP A 178 -25.50 4.26 -41.25
C ASP A 178 -25.56 3.63 -39.84
N ILE A 179 -25.93 4.45 -38.86
CA ILE A 179 -25.96 4.13 -37.42
C ILE A 179 -26.83 2.89 -37.14
N ASN A 180 -27.81 2.60 -38.00
CA ASN A 180 -28.67 1.43 -37.90
C ASN A 180 -27.90 0.11 -38.11
N LYS A 181 -26.87 0.10 -38.97
CA LYS A 181 -26.06 -1.08 -39.25
C LYS A 181 -25.12 -1.43 -38.09
N ALA A 182 -24.62 -0.40 -37.40
CA ALA A 182 -23.78 -0.59 -36.21
C ALA A 182 -24.58 -1.15 -35.03
N LYS A 183 -25.85 -0.75 -34.91
CA LYS A 183 -26.76 -1.25 -33.87
C LYS A 183 -27.12 -2.73 -34.07
N ASP A 184 -27.40 -3.12 -35.31
CA ASP A 184 -27.71 -4.53 -35.67
C ASP A 184 -26.51 -5.47 -35.41
N LEU A 185 -25.29 -5.01 -35.69
CA LEU A 185 -24.05 -5.75 -35.38
C LEU A 185 -23.83 -5.92 -33.87
N ALA A 186 -24.13 -4.90 -33.07
CA ALA A 186 -24.00 -4.97 -31.61
C ALA A 186 -25.03 -5.94 -30.99
N GLU A 187 -26.26 -5.94 -31.50
CA GLU A 187 -27.32 -6.85 -31.04
C GLU A 187 -27.01 -8.31 -31.41
N LYS A 188 -26.48 -8.54 -32.62
CA LYS A 188 -26.03 -9.87 -33.06
C LYS A 188 -24.84 -10.39 -32.25
N ALA A 189 -23.93 -9.51 -31.82
CA ALA A 189 -22.81 -9.87 -30.96
C ALA A 189 -23.25 -10.24 -29.54
N GLN A 190 -24.26 -9.55 -28.97
CA GLN A 190 -24.88 -9.98 -27.70
C GLN A 190 -25.60 -11.32 -27.85
N GLN A 191 -26.27 -11.56 -28.98
CA GLN A 191 -26.94 -12.82 -29.25
C GLN A 191 -26.00 -14.01 -29.46
N GLN A 192 -24.72 -13.82 -29.80
CA GLN A 192 -23.76 -14.92 -29.80
C GLN A 192 -23.10 -15.14 -28.42
N ASN A 193 -23.07 -14.12 -27.58
CA ASN A 193 -22.44 -14.21 -26.26
C ASN A 193 -23.35 -14.87 -25.20
N TRP A 194 -24.68 -14.80 -25.34
CA TRP A 194 -25.59 -15.55 -24.46
C TRP A 194 -25.61 -17.05 -24.77
N LEU A 195 -25.49 -17.45 -26.04
CA LEU A 195 -25.44 -18.87 -26.46
C LEU A 195 -24.21 -19.62 -25.93
N LYS A 196 -23.12 -18.92 -25.60
CA LYS A 196 -21.89 -19.51 -25.06
C LYS A 196 -21.84 -19.61 -23.54
N ARG A 197 -22.87 -19.16 -22.81
CA ARG A 197 -22.90 -19.15 -21.34
C ARG A 197 -23.71 -20.31 -20.73
N GLY A 198 -24.15 -21.25 -21.56
CA GLY A 198 -25.07 -22.33 -21.17
C GLY A 198 -24.56 -23.75 -21.39
N GLU A 199 -23.24 -23.96 -21.52
CA GLU A 199 -22.60 -25.29 -21.42
C GLU A 199 -21.74 -25.38 -20.17
#